data_AF-A0A3A9Z5Q0-F1
#
_entry.id   AF-A0A3A9Z5Q0-F1
#
_cell.length_a   1.000
_cell.length_b   1.000
_cell.length_c   1.000
_cell.angle_alpha   90.00
_cell.angle_beta   90.00
_cell.angle_gamma   90.00
#
_symmetry.space_group_name_H-M   'P 1'
#
loop_
_entity.id
_entity.type
_entity.pdbx_description
1 polymer ?
#
loop_
_entity_poly.entity_id
_entity_poly.type
_entity_poly.pdbx_seq_one_letter_code
_entity_poly.pdbx_strand_id
1 'polypeptide(L)'
;MRARRLVAVASVAVGLVALAGCRTEPGVAAYVGDVRITETAVDAIVQELATASPAPQAPGEPPAERPEFRRPQIVSTLVLHEVCQRVSADKGYRAQTPPEPEQVRQALGLAPGSVFAQRQAELNSCLSGLPVGSPVAPTQEEMTDLVEAGKTAGVIPAEVTVEQAAGQLDGDQLRRALAAKKSLGDAVGDYDVTVNPRYRPLEFPVLSFNSDAPAVSVLLGEEGTGAVTDVSTPDPLPSVEPTDGEQVEPQPGTVDG
;
A
#
# COMPACT_ATOMS: atom_id res chain seq x y z
N MET A 1 43.62 65.12 17.08
CA MET A 1 43.11 64.89 15.72
C MET A 1 43.10 63.40 15.42
N ARG A 2 41.95 62.89 14.93
CA ARG A 2 41.74 61.77 13.98
C ARG A 2 42.46 60.43 14.26
N ALA A 3 41.74 59.42 14.75
CA ALA A 3 40.89 58.45 14.00
C ALA A 3 41.66 57.14 13.73
N ARG A 4 41.34 56.07 14.49
CA ARG A 4 40.53 54.90 14.05
C ARG A 4 41.05 54.22 12.78
N ARG A 5 41.40 52.93 12.88
CA ARG A 5 40.53 51.82 12.45
C ARG A 5 41.07 50.45 12.86
N LEU A 6 40.20 49.71 13.55
CA LEU A 6 40.24 48.28 13.82
C LEU A 6 39.95 47.52 12.52
N VAL A 7 40.60 46.37 12.31
CA VAL A 7 40.10 45.32 11.42
C VAL A 7 40.16 44.01 12.21
N ALA A 8 39.01 43.59 12.71
CA ALA A 8 38.77 42.28 13.27
C ALA A 8 38.51 41.31 12.10
N VAL A 9 39.34 40.28 11.97
CA VAL A 9 39.13 39.19 11.02
C VAL A 9 38.23 38.17 11.71
N ALA A 10 36.95 38.22 11.40
CA ALA A 10 35.99 37.19 11.79
C ALA A 10 36.17 35.99 10.85
N SER A 11 36.79 34.92 11.35
CA SER A 11 36.87 33.65 10.65
C SER A 11 35.51 32.95 10.73
N VAL A 12 34.76 33.02 9.63
CA VAL A 12 33.51 32.27 9.44
C VAL A 12 33.87 30.79 9.29
N ALA A 13 33.60 30.01 10.34
CA ALA A 13 33.56 28.56 10.25
C ALA A 13 32.31 28.17 9.43
N VAL A 14 32.52 27.74 8.20
CA VAL A 14 31.47 27.21 7.32
C VAL A 14 31.01 25.87 7.88
N GLY A 15 29.82 25.87 8.49
CA GLY A 15 29.12 24.66 8.89
C GLY A 15 28.62 23.90 7.67
N LEU A 16 29.29 22.78 7.34
CA LEU A 16 28.81 21.77 6.39
C LEU A 16 28.17 20.59 7.15
N VAL A 17 27.15 20.88 7.94
CA VAL A 17 26.30 19.84 8.55
C VAL A 17 24.86 20.34 8.55
N ALA A 18 24.05 19.77 7.64
CA ALA A 18 22.57 19.71 7.64
C ALA A 18 21.96 19.93 6.23
N LEU A 19 22.09 18.93 5.36
CA LEU A 19 21.22 18.76 4.19
C LEU A 19 20.67 17.33 4.12
N ALA A 20 20.41 16.70 5.28
CA ALA A 20 19.38 15.67 5.39
C ALA A 20 17.98 16.31 5.30
N GLY A 21 17.82 17.25 4.36
CA GLY A 21 16.54 17.86 4.04
C GLY A 21 15.64 16.78 3.48
N CYS A 22 14.41 16.72 4.02
CA CYS A 22 13.36 15.78 3.69
C CYS A 22 13.49 15.28 2.24
N ARG A 23 13.80 13.99 2.07
CA ARG A 23 14.06 13.29 0.81
C ARG A 23 12.82 13.19 -0.09
N THR A 24 12.00 14.24 -0.14
CA THR A 24 10.76 14.35 -0.90
C THR A 24 11.07 15.08 -2.21
N GLU A 25 11.59 14.33 -3.18
CA GLU A 25 11.69 14.79 -4.56
C GLU A 25 10.37 14.42 -5.27
N PRO A 26 9.62 15.38 -5.84
CA PRO A 26 8.28 15.12 -6.36
C PRO A 26 8.23 14.12 -7.53
N GLY A 27 9.36 13.87 -8.19
CA GLY A 27 9.48 12.87 -9.27
C GLY A 27 9.85 11.46 -8.79
N VAL A 28 9.99 11.23 -7.48
CA VAL A 28 10.38 9.94 -6.91
C VAL A 28 9.23 9.37 -6.09
N ALA A 29 8.86 8.13 -6.39
CA ALA A 29 7.84 7.37 -5.68
C ALA A 29 8.41 6.70 -4.43
N ALA A 30 9.63 6.18 -4.51
CA ALA A 30 10.34 5.58 -3.39
C ALA A 30 11.86 5.54 -3.64
N TYR A 31 12.62 5.42 -2.55
CA TYR A 31 14.04 5.12 -2.52
C TYR A 31 14.25 3.75 -1.88
N VAL A 32 15.20 2.99 -2.42
CA VAL A 32 15.78 1.81 -1.77
C VAL A 32 17.28 2.04 -1.73
N GLY A 33 17.78 2.51 -0.59
CA GLY A 33 19.15 2.99 -0.44
C GLY A 33 19.45 4.15 -1.41
N ASP A 34 20.25 3.88 -2.43
CA ASP A 34 20.66 4.81 -3.48
C ASP A 34 19.82 4.70 -4.78
N VAL A 35 19.03 3.63 -4.94
CA VAL A 35 18.15 3.44 -6.10
C VAL A 35 16.87 4.25 -5.94
N ARG A 36 16.45 4.86 -7.05
CA ARG A 36 15.24 5.67 -7.16
C ARG A 36 14.20 4.94 -7.99
N ILE A 37 13.01 4.76 -7.43
CA ILE A 37 11.81 4.36 -8.17
C ILE A 37 11.07 5.64 -8.52
N THR A 38 11.02 5.99 -9.80
CA THR A 38 10.48 7.28 -10.26
C THR A 38 8.98 7.23 -10.50
N GLU A 39 8.33 8.38 -10.38
CA GLU A 39 6.92 8.57 -10.74
C GLU A 39 6.66 8.24 -12.21
N THR A 40 7.58 8.61 -13.10
CA THR A 40 7.48 8.28 -14.53
C THR A 40 7.45 6.76 -14.78
N ALA A 41 8.19 5.96 -14.01
CA ALA A 41 8.15 4.51 -14.13
C ALA A 41 6.80 3.95 -13.66
N VAL A 42 6.23 4.52 -12.59
CA VAL A 42 4.89 4.15 -12.11
C VAL A 42 3.83 4.53 -13.15
N ASP A 43 3.92 5.72 -13.74
CA ASP A 43 2.98 6.22 -14.75
C ASP A 43 2.98 5.36 -16.01
N ALA A 44 4.16 4.94 -16.47
CA ALA A 44 4.27 4.05 -17.61
C ALA A 44 3.52 2.73 -17.36
N ILE A 45 3.63 2.16 -16.16
CA ILE A 45 2.92 0.93 -15.78
C ILE A 45 1.41 1.18 -15.68
N VAL A 46 0.98 2.27 -15.04
CA VAL A 46 -0.45 2.62 -14.96
C VAL A 46 -1.04 2.75 -16.37
N GLN A 47 -0.32 3.39 -17.30
CA GLN A 47 -0.76 3.53 -18.68
C GLN A 47 -0.78 2.20 -19.43
N GLU A 48 0.22 1.33 -19.23
CA GLU A 48 0.23 -0.04 -19.76
C GLU A 48 -1.02 -0.81 -19.30
N LEU A 49 -1.33 -0.76 -18.00
CA LEU A 49 -2.46 -1.48 -17.41
C LEU A 49 -3.81 -0.93 -17.88
N ALA A 50 -3.92 0.38 -18.09
CA ALA A 50 -5.12 1.02 -18.63
C ALA A 50 -5.36 0.70 -20.12
N THR A 51 -4.29 0.53 -20.90
CA THR A 51 -4.35 0.27 -22.35
C THR A 51 -4.31 -1.22 -22.72
N ALA A 52 -4.01 -2.09 -21.76
CA ALA A 52 -4.04 -3.53 -21.94
C ALA A 52 -5.44 -3.98 -22.41
N SER A 53 -5.50 -4.48 -23.65
CA SER A 53 -6.67 -5.18 -24.15
C SER A 53 -6.83 -6.50 -23.39
N PRO A 54 -8.07 -6.90 -23.02
CA PRO A 54 -8.28 -8.19 -22.39
C PRO A 54 -7.71 -9.30 -23.28
N ALA A 55 -7.08 -10.30 -22.66
CA ALA A 55 -6.66 -11.49 -23.38
C ALA A 55 -7.86 -12.09 -24.17
N PRO A 56 -7.65 -12.66 -25.37
CA PRO A 56 -8.72 -13.29 -26.14
C PRO A 56 -9.44 -14.33 -25.27
N GLN A 57 -10.74 -14.11 -25.02
CA GLN A 57 -11.57 -15.03 -24.24
C GLN A 57 -12.02 -16.20 -25.12
N ALA A 58 -12.17 -17.38 -24.54
CA ALA A 58 -12.81 -18.48 -25.24
C ALA A 58 -14.30 -18.15 -25.47
N PRO A 59 -14.91 -18.58 -26.59
CA PRO A 59 -16.32 -18.33 -26.84
C PRO A 59 -17.19 -18.95 -25.74
N GLY A 60 -17.99 -18.12 -25.05
CA GLY A 60 -18.97 -18.56 -24.05
C GLY A 60 -18.55 -18.37 -22.58
N GLU A 61 -17.35 -17.86 -22.30
CA GLU A 61 -16.99 -17.44 -20.94
C GLU A 61 -17.48 -16.01 -20.66
N PRO A 62 -18.01 -15.74 -19.44
CA PRO A 62 -18.28 -14.37 -19.02
C PRO A 62 -16.96 -13.58 -18.99
N PRO A 63 -16.97 -12.25 -19.25
CA PRO A 63 -15.78 -11.44 -19.16
C PRO A 63 -15.16 -11.60 -17.77
N ALA A 64 -13.90 -12.03 -17.69
CA ALA A 64 -13.17 -12.02 -16.44
C ALA A 64 -13.10 -10.56 -15.93
N GLU A 65 -13.55 -10.32 -14.71
CA GLU A 65 -13.32 -9.04 -14.03
C GLU A 65 -11.81 -8.80 -13.96
N ARG A 66 -11.37 -7.64 -14.43
CA ARG A 66 -9.95 -7.31 -14.42
C ARG A 66 -9.57 -6.88 -13.01
N PRO A 67 -8.44 -7.38 -12.46
CA PRO A 67 -7.90 -6.83 -11.24
C PRO A 67 -7.64 -5.34 -11.44
N GLU A 68 -8.20 -4.49 -10.58
CA GLU A 68 -7.89 -3.08 -10.58
C GLU A 68 -6.56 -2.83 -9.86
N PHE A 69 -5.52 -2.55 -10.62
CA PHE A 69 -4.21 -2.24 -10.04
C PHE A 69 -4.16 -0.79 -9.59
N ARG A 70 -4.12 -0.58 -8.28
CA ARG A 70 -3.98 0.75 -7.69
C ARG A 70 -2.51 1.18 -7.73
N ARG A 71 -2.27 2.50 -7.85
CA ARG A 71 -0.91 3.07 -7.84
C ARG A 71 -0.05 2.61 -6.64
N PRO A 72 -0.55 2.58 -5.39
CA PRO A 72 0.24 2.06 -4.26
C PRO A 72 0.68 0.61 -4.45
N GLN A 73 -0.16 -0.25 -5.05
CA GLN A 73 0.18 -1.65 -5.32
C GLN A 73 1.32 -1.79 -6.34
N ILE A 74 1.33 -0.93 -7.36
CA ILE A 74 2.43 -0.88 -8.33
C ILE A 74 3.72 -0.47 -7.61
N VAL A 75 3.67 0.57 -6.78
CA VAL A 75 4.86 1.03 -6.04
C VAL A 75 5.36 -0.01 -5.05
N SER A 76 4.47 -0.65 -4.27
CA SER A 76 4.87 -1.69 -3.33
C SER A 76 5.54 -2.88 -4.03
N THR A 77 5.03 -3.27 -5.20
CA THR A 77 5.64 -4.29 -6.05
C THR A 77 7.05 -3.88 -6.50
N LEU A 78 7.23 -2.66 -7.00
CA LEU A 78 8.53 -2.17 -7.46
C LEU A 78 9.54 -2.03 -6.31
N VAL A 79 9.11 -1.51 -5.16
CA VAL A 79 9.95 -1.35 -3.96
C VAL A 79 10.40 -2.71 -3.46
N LEU A 80 9.46 -3.64 -3.25
CA LEU A 80 9.80 -4.94 -2.71
C LEU A 80 10.63 -5.77 -3.70
N HIS A 81 10.41 -5.61 -5.00
CA HIS A 81 11.25 -6.23 -6.03
C HIS A 81 12.70 -5.76 -5.92
N GLU A 82 12.94 -4.45 -5.81
CA GLU A 82 14.28 -3.89 -5.64
C GLU A 82 14.94 -4.35 -4.33
N VAL A 83 14.21 -4.29 -3.21
CA VAL A 83 14.70 -4.81 -1.91
C VAL A 83 15.10 -6.27 -2.06
N CYS A 84 14.23 -7.10 -2.62
CA CYS A 84 14.49 -8.53 -2.76
C CYS A 84 15.69 -8.83 -3.67
N GLN A 85 15.87 -8.10 -4.76
CA GLN A 85 17.06 -8.23 -5.60
C GLN A 85 18.36 -7.94 -4.83
N ARG A 86 18.37 -6.89 -4.01
CA ARG A 86 19.53 -6.55 -3.16
C ARG A 86 19.80 -7.60 -2.10
N VAL A 87 18.77 -8.06 -1.38
CA VAL A 87 18.93 -9.12 -0.37
C VAL A 87 19.47 -10.40 -1.03
N SER A 88 18.94 -10.75 -2.19
CA SER A 88 19.39 -11.91 -2.98
C SER A 88 20.86 -11.79 -3.37
N ALA A 89 21.28 -10.62 -3.87
CA ALA A 89 22.66 -10.35 -4.24
C ALA A 89 23.61 -10.42 -3.02
N ASP A 90 23.21 -9.86 -1.89
CA ASP A 90 24.05 -9.76 -0.68
C ASP A 90 24.14 -11.08 0.09
N LYS A 91 23.04 -11.84 0.14
CA LYS A 91 22.95 -13.11 0.90
C LYS A 91 23.19 -14.35 0.02
N GLY A 92 23.23 -14.19 -1.30
CA GLY A 92 23.53 -15.26 -2.25
C GLY A 92 22.47 -16.36 -2.35
N TYR A 93 21.22 -16.09 -1.96
CA TYR A 93 20.13 -17.05 -2.18
C TYR A 93 19.62 -16.97 -3.62
N ARG A 94 18.89 -17.99 -4.05
CA ARG A 94 18.28 -18.06 -5.39
C ARG A 94 16.82 -18.45 -5.29
N ALA A 95 16.04 -17.99 -6.27
CA ALA A 95 14.68 -18.46 -6.47
C ALA A 95 14.68 -19.99 -6.60
N GLN A 96 13.76 -20.65 -5.90
CA GLN A 96 13.66 -22.11 -5.95
C GLN A 96 12.88 -22.56 -7.19
N THR A 97 11.84 -21.80 -7.56
CA THR A 97 11.06 -22.02 -8.79
C THR A 97 10.50 -20.68 -9.28
N PRO A 98 11.14 -20.01 -10.25
CA PRO A 98 10.59 -18.78 -10.80
C PRO A 98 9.32 -19.09 -11.61
N PRO A 99 8.17 -18.45 -11.33
CA PRO A 99 7.04 -18.52 -12.27
C PRO A 99 7.46 -17.87 -13.59
N GLU A 100 7.10 -18.50 -14.71
CA GLU A 100 7.31 -17.90 -16.04
C GLU A 100 6.50 -16.59 -16.14
N PRO A 101 7.09 -15.47 -16.62
CA PRO A 101 6.37 -14.20 -16.77
C PRO A 101 5.07 -14.32 -17.55
N GLU A 102 5.04 -15.25 -18.51
CA GLU A 102 3.86 -15.55 -19.30
C GLU A 102 2.70 -16.14 -18.47
N GLN A 103 3.00 -16.97 -17.47
CA GLN A 103 1.99 -17.52 -16.57
C GLN A 103 1.42 -16.43 -15.65
N VAL A 104 2.28 -15.55 -15.13
CA VAL A 104 1.85 -14.40 -14.30
C VAL A 104 0.99 -13.45 -15.12
N ARG A 105 1.42 -13.15 -16.35
CA ARG A 105 0.66 -12.33 -17.29
C ARG A 105 -0.74 -12.90 -17.53
N GLN A 106 -0.86 -14.20 -17.80
CA GLN A 106 -2.15 -14.87 -18.01
C GLN A 106 -3.04 -14.79 -16.77
N ALA A 107 -2.48 -15.06 -15.59
CA ALA A 107 -3.22 -14.99 -14.32
C ALA A 107 -3.74 -13.57 -14.01
N LEU A 108 -3.00 -12.54 -14.44
CA LEU A 108 -3.38 -11.14 -14.25
C LEU A 108 -4.19 -10.56 -15.43
N GLY A 109 -4.43 -11.34 -16.49
CA GLY A 109 -5.14 -10.87 -17.69
C GLY A 109 -4.41 -9.78 -18.49
N LEU A 110 -3.07 -9.75 -18.44
CA LEU A 110 -2.26 -8.67 -19.01
C LEU A 110 -1.81 -8.94 -20.45
N ALA A 111 -1.42 -7.90 -21.19
CA ALA A 111 -0.94 -8.03 -22.56
C ALA A 111 0.45 -8.69 -22.64
N PRO A 112 0.79 -9.40 -23.74
CA PRO A 112 2.13 -9.95 -23.96
C PRO A 112 3.21 -8.87 -23.81
N GLY A 113 4.30 -9.21 -23.11
CA GLY A 113 5.40 -8.26 -22.86
C GLY A 113 5.11 -7.19 -21.80
N SER A 114 4.02 -7.32 -21.02
CA SER A 114 3.71 -6.44 -19.89
C SER A 114 4.90 -6.31 -18.94
N VAL A 115 5.37 -5.07 -18.74
CA VAL A 115 6.44 -4.74 -17.79
C VAL A 115 6.00 -5.08 -16.38
N PHE A 116 4.73 -4.83 -16.05
CA PHE A 116 4.20 -5.17 -14.73
C PHE A 116 4.20 -6.68 -14.47
N ALA A 117 3.74 -7.48 -15.43
CA ALA A 117 3.76 -8.94 -15.32
C ALA A 117 5.20 -9.47 -15.12
N GLN A 118 6.16 -8.90 -15.84
CA GLN A 118 7.57 -9.24 -15.68
C GLN A 118 8.07 -8.92 -14.26
N ARG A 119 7.83 -7.70 -13.77
CA ARG A 119 8.25 -7.29 -12.42
C ARG A 119 7.60 -8.13 -11.32
N GLN A 120 6.32 -8.48 -11.49
CA GLN A 120 5.62 -9.36 -10.57
C GLN A 120 6.20 -10.79 -10.57
N ALA A 121 6.54 -11.33 -11.75
CA ALA A 121 7.17 -12.64 -11.86
C ALA A 121 8.56 -12.67 -11.21
N GLU A 122 9.37 -11.63 -11.45
CA GLU A 122 10.70 -11.47 -10.83
C GLU A 122 10.59 -11.35 -9.30
N LEU A 123 9.63 -10.57 -8.79
CA LEU A 123 9.34 -10.47 -7.36
C LEU A 123 8.94 -11.82 -6.77
N ASN A 124 7.95 -12.51 -7.36
CA ASN A 124 7.48 -13.81 -6.88
C ASN A 124 8.61 -14.84 -6.87
N SER A 125 9.45 -14.84 -7.91
CA SER A 125 10.65 -15.68 -7.99
C SER A 125 11.57 -15.39 -6.81
N CYS A 126 11.86 -14.12 -6.56
CA CYS A 126 12.76 -13.73 -5.48
C CYS A 126 12.22 -14.10 -4.10
N LEU A 127 10.92 -13.85 -3.84
CA LEU A 127 10.26 -14.22 -2.59
C LEU A 127 10.27 -15.73 -2.35
N SER A 128 10.19 -16.55 -3.40
CA SER A 128 10.26 -18.02 -3.27
C SER A 128 11.61 -18.54 -2.74
N GLY A 129 12.68 -17.74 -2.89
CA GLY A 129 14.02 -18.04 -2.42
C GLY A 129 14.38 -17.42 -1.08
N LEU A 130 13.51 -16.57 -0.52
CA LEU A 130 13.81 -15.82 0.69
C LEU A 130 14.10 -16.79 1.86
N PRO A 131 15.21 -16.63 2.60
CA PRO A 131 15.50 -17.47 3.76
C PRO A 131 14.61 -17.07 4.94
N VAL A 132 13.32 -17.44 4.86
CA VAL A 132 12.39 -17.27 5.96
C VAL A 132 12.83 -18.16 7.12
N GLY A 133 12.81 -17.59 8.34
CA GLY A 133 13.12 -18.32 9.56
C GLY A 133 12.09 -19.42 9.86
N SER A 134 12.22 -20.03 11.04
CA SER A 134 11.21 -20.98 11.51
C SER A 134 9.84 -20.30 11.66
N PRO A 135 8.72 -21.02 11.44
CA PRO A 135 7.38 -20.48 11.67
C PRO A 135 7.24 -19.91 13.09
N VAL A 136 6.61 -18.74 13.21
CA VAL A 136 6.45 -18.02 14.49
C VAL A 136 4.97 -17.98 14.85
N ALA A 137 4.62 -18.29 16.10
CA ALA A 137 3.25 -18.15 16.58
C ALA A 137 2.82 -16.67 16.60
N PRO A 138 1.57 -16.34 16.23
CA PRO A 138 1.06 -14.97 16.32
C PRO A 138 1.08 -14.47 17.77
N THR A 139 1.43 -13.21 17.95
CA THR A 139 1.16 -12.48 19.20
C THR A 139 -0.33 -12.19 19.34
N GLN A 140 -0.76 -11.81 20.54
CA GLN A 140 -2.16 -11.43 20.78
C GLN A 140 -2.56 -10.19 19.97
N GLU A 141 -1.64 -9.24 19.81
CA GLU A 141 -1.84 -8.03 19.00
C GLU A 141 -2.00 -8.39 17.53
N GLU A 142 -1.08 -9.17 16.95
CA GLU A 142 -1.17 -9.62 15.56
C GLU A 142 -2.45 -10.42 15.28
N MET A 143 -2.91 -11.22 16.25
CA MET A 143 -4.18 -11.94 16.10
C MET A 143 -5.39 -10.99 16.17
N THR A 144 -5.32 -9.96 17.00
CA THR A 144 -6.37 -8.93 17.07
C THR A 144 -6.46 -8.18 15.74
N ASP A 145 -5.33 -7.69 15.24
CA ASP A 145 -5.24 -6.96 13.96
C ASP A 145 -5.73 -7.82 12.79
N LEU A 146 -5.32 -9.10 12.74
CA LEU A 146 -5.74 -10.04 11.71
C LEU A 146 -7.27 -10.23 11.71
N VAL A 147 -7.88 -10.36 12.88
CA VAL A 147 -9.33 -10.55 13.02
C VAL A 147 -10.07 -9.27 12.65
N GLU A 148 -9.59 -8.10 13.05
CA GLU A 148 -10.15 -6.80 12.66
C GLU A 148 -10.07 -6.56 11.15
N ALA A 149 -8.94 -6.89 10.53
CA ALA A 149 -8.77 -6.82 9.08
C ALA A 149 -9.76 -7.76 8.36
N GLY A 150 -9.90 -8.99 8.84
CA GLY A 150 -10.85 -9.96 8.29
C GLY A 150 -12.31 -9.53 8.44
N LYS A 151 -12.67 -8.86 9.54
CA LYS A 151 -14.00 -8.28 9.74
C LYS A 151 -14.27 -7.11 8.82
N THR A 152 -13.30 -6.21 8.69
CA THR A 152 -13.37 -5.04 7.79
C THR A 152 -13.52 -5.50 6.34
N ALA A 153 -12.87 -6.59 5.96
CA ALA A 153 -12.98 -7.20 4.64
C ALA A 153 -14.28 -8.00 4.42
N GLY A 154 -15.12 -8.17 5.45
CA GLY A 154 -16.32 -9.02 5.39
C GLY A 154 -16.05 -10.51 5.27
N VAL A 155 -14.80 -10.95 5.47
CA VAL A 155 -14.38 -12.37 5.43
C VAL A 155 -14.67 -13.05 6.76
N ILE A 156 -14.55 -12.32 7.87
CA ILE A 156 -14.86 -12.79 9.22
C ILE A 156 -16.15 -12.08 9.67
N PRO A 157 -17.18 -12.82 10.14
CA PRO A 157 -18.39 -12.19 10.67
C PRO A 157 -18.09 -11.27 11.87
N ALA A 158 -18.83 -10.16 11.98
CA ALA A 158 -18.57 -9.13 12.99
C ALA A 158 -18.68 -9.64 14.43
N GLU A 159 -19.54 -10.63 14.66
CA GLU A 159 -19.83 -11.27 15.94
C GLU A 159 -18.75 -12.26 16.42
N VAL A 160 -17.85 -12.71 15.54
CA VAL A 160 -16.80 -13.66 15.90
C VAL A 160 -15.77 -12.99 16.82
N THR A 161 -15.47 -13.59 17.97
CA THR A 161 -14.46 -13.05 18.88
C THR A 161 -13.04 -13.37 18.41
N VAL A 162 -12.04 -12.64 18.91
CA VAL A 162 -10.63 -12.90 18.58
C VAL A 162 -10.24 -14.32 18.98
N GLU A 163 -10.69 -14.81 20.15
CA GLU A 163 -10.40 -16.17 20.63
C GLU A 163 -11.00 -17.25 19.73
N GLN A 164 -12.23 -17.03 19.23
CA GLN A 164 -12.89 -17.96 18.33
C GLN A 164 -12.17 -18.03 16.98
N ALA A 165 -11.79 -16.87 16.43
CA ALA A 165 -11.05 -16.79 15.18
C ALA A 165 -9.63 -17.36 15.32
N ALA A 166 -8.95 -17.12 16.45
CA ALA A 166 -7.59 -17.60 16.70
C ALA A 166 -7.48 -19.12 16.57
N GLY A 167 -8.47 -19.88 17.06
CA GLY A 167 -8.50 -21.33 16.93
C GLY A 167 -8.58 -21.85 15.49
N GLN A 168 -9.01 -21.01 14.54
CA GLN A 168 -9.08 -21.33 13.11
C GLN A 168 -7.93 -20.72 12.30
N LEU A 169 -7.45 -19.54 12.71
CA LEU A 169 -6.45 -18.76 11.98
C LEU A 169 -5.00 -19.10 12.38
N ASP A 170 -4.76 -19.54 13.63
CA ASP A 170 -3.42 -19.92 14.08
C ASP A 170 -3.00 -21.28 13.50
N GLY A 171 -2.58 -21.23 12.24
CA GLY A 171 -2.07 -22.36 11.49
C GLY A 171 -0.73 -22.09 10.85
N ASP A 172 -0.17 -23.15 10.30
CA ASP A 172 1.10 -23.19 9.57
C ASP A 172 1.28 -22.07 8.53
N GLN A 173 0.21 -21.72 7.80
CA GLN A 173 0.24 -20.66 6.80
C GLN A 173 0.45 -19.27 7.42
N LEU A 174 -0.32 -18.95 8.48
CA LEU A 174 -0.16 -17.68 9.20
C LEU A 174 1.24 -17.60 9.82
N ARG A 175 1.70 -18.66 10.49
CA ARG A 175 3.01 -18.67 11.15
C ARG A 175 4.18 -18.50 10.19
N ARG A 176 4.09 -19.07 8.98
CA ARG A 176 5.06 -18.84 7.90
C ARG A 176 4.97 -17.43 7.34
N ALA A 177 3.76 -16.88 7.18
CA ALA A 177 3.56 -15.51 6.73
C ALA A 177 4.14 -14.50 7.72
N LEU A 178 4.00 -14.71 9.04
CA LEU A 178 4.61 -13.88 10.08
C LEU A 178 6.14 -13.96 10.05
N ALA A 179 6.70 -15.16 9.87
CA ALA A 179 8.14 -15.32 9.67
C ALA A 179 8.64 -14.56 8.42
N ALA A 180 7.86 -14.60 7.32
CA ALA A 180 8.15 -13.85 6.11
C ALA A 180 8.02 -12.33 6.32
N LYS A 181 6.95 -11.85 6.96
CA LYS A 181 6.76 -10.44 7.34
C LYS A 181 7.97 -9.93 8.11
N LYS A 182 8.42 -10.69 9.12
CA LYS A 182 9.62 -10.33 9.88
C LYS A 182 10.87 -10.26 9.00
N SER A 183 11.14 -11.29 8.20
CA SER A 183 12.34 -11.32 7.36
C SER A 183 12.35 -10.20 6.32
N LEU A 184 11.20 -9.85 5.76
CA LEU A 184 11.06 -8.75 4.80
C LEU A 184 11.14 -7.40 5.50
N GLY A 185 10.55 -7.24 6.68
CA GLY A 185 10.65 -6.02 7.48
C GLY A 185 12.09 -5.72 7.89
N ASP A 186 12.83 -6.74 8.33
CA ASP A 186 14.26 -6.62 8.64
C ASP A 186 15.04 -6.17 7.38
N ALA A 187 14.75 -6.75 6.21
CA ALA A 187 15.36 -6.33 4.94
C ALA A 187 15.01 -4.88 4.54
N VAL A 188 13.74 -4.49 4.63
CA VAL A 188 13.29 -3.11 4.34
C VAL A 188 14.04 -2.10 5.22
N GLY A 189 14.26 -2.43 6.49
CA GLY A 189 15.05 -1.63 7.41
C GLY A 189 16.53 -1.55 7.03
N ASP A 190 17.16 -2.68 6.69
CA ASP A 190 18.57 -2.76 6.32
C ASP A 190 18.92 -1.95 5.05
N TYR A 191 17.97 -1.82 4.11
CA TYR A 191 18.17 -1.11 2.85
C TYR A 191 17.65 0.34 2.82
N ASP A 192 17.33 0.94 3.96
CA ASP A 192 16.91 2.35 4.07
C ASP A 192 15.79 2.72 3.07
N VAL A 193 14.70 1.95 3.09
CA VAL A 193 13.55 2.22 2.22
C VAL A 193 12.86 3.50 2.69
N THR A 194 12.74 4.48 1.80
CA THR A 194 11.99 5.72 2.05
C THR A 194 10.91 5.86 1.00
N VAL A 195 9.67 6.12 1.41
CA VAL A 195 8.53 6.21 0.48
C VAL A 195 7.99 7.63 0.41
N ASN A 196 7.60 8.05 -0.79
CA ASN A 196 6.96 9.35 -0.98
C ASN A 196 5.70 9.44 -0.10
N PRO A 197 5.51 10.54 0.67
CA PRO A 197 4.38 10.70 1.58
C PRO A 197 3.00 10.38 1.00
N ARG A 198 2.81 10.61 -0.31
CA ARG A 198 1.55 10.31 -1.02
C ARG A 198 1.16 8.83 -1.02
N TYR A 199 2.11 7.93 -0.77
CA TYR A 199 1.92 6.48 -0.78
C TYR A 199 1.93 5.86 0.61
N ARG A 200 2.14 6.65 1.67
CA ARG A 200 2.26 6.14 3.04
C ARG A 200 0.89 5.97 3.71
N PRO A 201 0.66 4.90 4.49
CA PRO A 201 1.56 3.76 4.66
C PRO A 201 1.61 2.91 3.39
N LEU A 202 2.79 2.50 2.97
CA LEU A 202 2.95 1.62 1.80
C LEU A 202 3.13 0.20 2.29
N GLU A 203 2.19 -0.67 1.95
CA GLU A 203 2.19 -2.05 2.41
C GLU A 203 2.31 -3.05 1.25
N PHE A 204 2.90 -4.20 1.55
CA PHE A 204 2.86 -5.36 0.67
C PHE A 204 2.23 -6.56 1.38
N PRO A 205 1.18 -7.19 0.81
CA PRO A 205 0.56 -8.37 1.40
C PRO A 205 1.48 -9.59 1.28
N VAL A 206 1.87 -10.18 2.42
CA VAL A 206 2.54 -11.49 2.46
C VAL A 206 1.55 -12.64 2.60
N LEU A 207 0.35 -12.34 3.10
CA LEU A 207 -0.80 -13.23 3.15
C LEU A 207 -2.05 -12.40 2.94
N SER A 208 -3.01 -12.92 2.17
CA SER A 208 -4.30 -12.29 1.96
C SER A 208 -5.43 -13.27 2.21
N PHE A 209 -6.57 -12.77 2.66
CA PHE A 209 -7.81 -13.53 2.75
C PHE A 209 -8.39 -13.82 1.36
N ASN A 210 -8.32 -12.82 0.47
CA ASN A 210 -8.72 -12.87 -0.93
C ASN A 210 -7.87 -11.88 -1.75
N SER A 211 -8.23 -11.60 -3.01
CA SER A 211 -7.49 -10.69 -3.90
C SER A 211 -7.32 -9.27 -3.35
N ASP A 212 -8.29 -8.78 -2.57
CA ASP A 212 -8.41 -7.37 -2.20
C ASP A 212 -8.26 -7.12 -0.69
N ALA A 213 -8.22 -8.20 0.11
CA ALA A 213 -8.16 -8.16 1.57
C ALA A 213 -6.84 -8.75 2.09
N PRO A 214 -5.81 -7.91 2.40
CA PRO A 214 -4.60 -8.38 3.05
C PRO A 214 -4.92 -8.93 4.45
N ALA A 215 -4.29 -10.03 4.81
CA ALA A 215 -4.36 -10.66 6.12
C ALA A 215 -3.10 -10.37 6.94
N VAL A 216 -1.93 -10.45 6.29
CA VAL A 216 -0.65 -10.05 6.87
C VAL A 216 0.08 -9.21 5.85
N SER A 217 0.41 -7.98 6.23
CA SER A 217 1.19 -7.03 5.42
C SER A 217 2.56 -6.77 6.04
N VAL A 218 3.55 -6.50 5.19
CA VAL A 218 4.80 -5.86 5.58
C VAL A 218 4.77 -4.39 5.17
N LEU A 219 5.14 -3.50 6.10
CA LEU A 219 5.31 -2.08 5.81
C LEU A 219 6.59 -1.86 5.02
N LEU A 220 6.50 -1.07 3.96
CA LEU A 220 7.60 -0.67 3.11
C LEU A 220 7.91 0.81 3.38
N GLY A 221 8.97 1.08 4.11
CA GLY A 221 9.36 2.43 4.51
C GLY A 221 8.62 2.92 5.76
N GLU A 222 8.22 4.19 5.75
CA GLU A 222 7.68 4.84 6.95
C GLU A 222 6.16 4.69 7.10
N GLU A 223 5.70 4.74 8.35
CA GLU A 223 4.30 4.77 8.72
C GLU A 223 3.54 5.94 8.05
N GLY A 224 2.24 5.76 7.88
CA GLY A 224 1.34 6.85 7.50
C GLY A 224 1.39 7.97 8.54
N THR A 225 1.25 9.24 8.11
CA THR A 225 1.29 10.39 9.02
C THR A 225 0.01 10.54 9.87
N GLY A 226 -0.79 9.48 10.05
CA GLY A 226 -2.01 9.50 10.85
C GLY A 226 -3.07 10.51 10.38
N ALA A 227 -2.99 10.99 9.13
CA ALA A 227 -4.03 11.84 8.58
C ALA A 227 -5.27 11.00 8.31
N VAL A 228 -6.21 11.06 9.26
CA VAL A 228 -7.54 10.47 9.25
C VAL A 228 -8.19 10.64 7.87
N THR A 229 -8.40 9.55 7.14
CA THR A 229 -9.37 9.52 6.04
C THR A 229 -10.74 9.28 6.64
N ASP A 230 -11.35 10.34 7.17
CA ASP A 230 -12.80 10.39 7.34
C ASP A 230 -13.40 10.58 5.94
N VAL A 231 -13.53 9.47 5.22
CA VAL A 231 -14.19 9.43 3.92
C VAL A 231 -14.97 8.14 3.83
N SER A 232 -16.06 8.05 4.60
CA SER A 232 -17.31 7.38 4.23
C SER A 232 -18.31 7.42 5.38
N THR A 233 -18.87 8.59 5.65
CA THR A 233 -20.32 8.68 5.92
C THR A 233 -20.77 9.97 5.24
N PRO A 234 -21.48 9.92 4.11
CA PRO A 234 -22.24 11.08 3.68
C PRO A 234 -23.14 11.46 4.84
N ASP A 235 -23.09 12.72 5.29
CA ASP A 235 -24.09 13.25 6.22
C ASP A 235 -25.47 12.81 5.72
N PRO A 236 -26.29 12.13 6.53
CA PRO A 236 -27.66 11.86 6.15
C PRO A 236 -28.30 13.21 5.86
N LEU A 237 -28.77 13.38 4.62
CA LEU A 237 -29.53 14.56 4.22
C LEU A 237 -30.62 14.79 5.27
N PRO A 238 -30.82 16.04 5.73
CA PRO A 238 -31.88 16.32 6.69
C PRO A 238 -33.20 15.81 6.12
N SER A 239 -33.81 14.86 6.83
CA SER A 239 -35.16 14.40 6.57
C SER A 239 -36.05 15.63 6.57
N VAL A 240 -36.59 15.98 5.40
CA VAL A 240 -37.68 16.95 5.31
C VAL A 240 -38.87 16.27 5.95
N GLU A 241 -39.12 16.60 7.22
CA GLU A 241 -40.37 16.25 7.88
C GLU A 241 -41.53 16.87 7.07
N PRO A 242 -42.61 16.12 6.80
CA PRO A 242 -43.79 16.70 6.20
C PRO A 242 -44.33 17.75 7.17
N THR A 243 -44.35 19.01 6.76
CA THR A 243 -44.96 20.10 7.50
C THR A 243 -46.48 19.94 7.46
N ASP A 244 -47.02 19.11 8.36
CA ASP A 244 -48.44 19.11 8.67
C ASP A 244 -48.73 20.24 9.65
N GLY A 245 -49.46 21.25 9.17
CA GLY A 245 -50.34 22.05 10.00
C GLY A 245 -49.88 23.47 10.32
N GLU A 246 -49.96 24.37 9.34
CA GLU A 246 -50.32 25.77 9.65
C GLU A 246 -51.76 26.00 9.18
N GLN A 247 -52.69 25.87 10.12
CA GLN A 247 -54.07 26.31 9.95
C GLN A 247 -54.05 27.84 9.81
N VAL A 248 -54.15 28.33 8.58
CA VAL A 248 -54.43 29.75 8.34
C VAL A 248 -55.91 29.97 8.60
N GLU A 249 -56.18 30.51 9.78
CA GLU A 249 -57.45 31.07 10.21
C GLU A 249 -57.92 32.15 9.21
N PRO A 250 -59.15 32.07 8.65
CA PRO A 250 -59.65 33.11 7.77
C PRO A 250 -60.14 34.32 8.57
N GLN A 251 -59.48 35.47 8.38
CA GLN A 251 -59.97 36.76 8.86
C GLN A 251 -61.28 37.16 8.14
N PRO A 252 -62.24 37.80 8.84
CA PRO A 252 -63.54 38.14 8.29
C PRO A 252 -63.55 39.48 7.56
N GLY A 253 -64.20 39.50 6.39
CA GLY A 253 -65.06 40.58 5.94
C GLY A 253 -64.42 41.82 5.30
N THR A 254 -64.68 42.01 4.01
CA THR A 254 -65.10 43.33 3.49
C THR A 254 -66.13 43.12 2.39
N VAL A 255 -67.20 43.91 2.50
CA VAL A 255 -68.45 43.88 1.74
C VAL A 255 -68.43 45.04 0.74
N ASP A 256 -69.01 44.76 -0.43
CA ASP A 256 -69.62 45.63 -1.45
C ASP A 256 -68.82 46.60 -2.33
N GLY A 257 -69.21 46.53 -3.61
CA GLY A 257 -68.90 47.38 -4.75
C GLY A 257 -69.43 46.75 -6.02
#